data_AF-A0A926K6V0-F1
#
_entry.id   AF-A0A926K6V0-F1
#
_cell.length_a   1.000
_cell.length_b   1.000
_cell.length_c   1.000
_cell.angle_alpha   90.00
_cell.angle_beta   90.00
_cell.angle_gamma   90.00
#
_symmetry.space_group_name_H-M   'P 1'
#
loop_
_entity.id
_entity.type
_entity.pdbx_description
1 polymer ?
#
loop_
_entity_poly.entity_id
_entity_poly.type
_entity_poly.pdbx_seq_one_letter_code
_entity_poly.pdbx_strand_id
1 'polypeptide(L)'
;MLHLSTDYVVSDPHYRQIAAAKVPPTWRDTGFGTSYSARTWLMPSGYRDGVSMAIHDDEFGEVGSVHANSFDDGIDEVQVGAVLALGSYLSTLFHERRRSDQLQLTAREIEVIGLVAQGASNPEIAEQLHLSRSTVGTHIENILRKTGARSRVDIAVDAVRRGLV
;
A
#
# COMPACT_ATOMS: atom_id res chain seq x y z
N MET A 1 -17.09 -9.78 -14.27
CA MET A 1 -15.84 -9.12 -13.80
C MET A 1 -15.90 -7.64 -14.22
N LEU A 2 -16.75 -6.81 -13.59
CA LEU A 2 -17.04 -5.43 -14.04
C LEU A 2 -17.60 -4.49 -12.95
N HIS A 3 -17.38 -4.76 -11.65
CA HIS A 3 -17.97 -3.96 -10.55
C HIS A 3 -16.95 -3.25 -9.64
N LEU A 4 -15.65 -3.42 -9.87
CA LEU A 4 -14.59 -2.78 -9.05
C LEU A 4 -14.06 -1.47 -9.66
N SER A 5 -14.67 -0.97 -10.75
CA SER A 5 -14.16 0.19 -11.51
C SER A 5 -15.18 1.31 -11.73
N THR A 6 -16.22 1.43 -10.90
CA THR A 6 -17.24 2.47 -11.05
C THR A 6 -17.24 3.45 -9.89
N ASP A 7 -17.54 4.71 -10.19
CA ASP A 7 -17.83 5.83 -9.25
C ASP A 7 -18.82 5.47 -8.14
N TYR A 8 -19.51 4.33 -8.28
CA TYR A 8 -20.43 3.76 -7.33
C TYR A 8 -19.81 3.51 -5.96
N VAL A 9 -18.61 2.92 -5.89
CA VAL A 9 -17.97 2.58 -4.60
C VAL A 9 -17.63 3.86 -3.82
N VAL A 10 -17.08 4.87 -4.50
CA VAL A 10 -16.73 6.17 -3.89
C VAL A 10 -17.97 6.98 -3.49
N SER A 11 -19.10 6.73 -4.16
CA SER A 11 -20.38 7.41 -3.91
C SER A 11 -21.28 6.69 -2.91
N ASP A 12 -20.99 5.44 -2.53
CA ASP A 12 -21.78 4.68 -1.57
C ASP A 12 -21.66 5.30 -0.16
N PRO A 13 -22.76 5.76 0.46
CA PRO A 13 -22.74 6.31 1.80
C PRO A 13 -22.15 5.36 2.86
N HIS A 14 -22.31 4.04 2.68
CA HIS A 14 -21.75 3.04 3.60
C HIS A 14 -20.24 2.91 3.43
N TYR A 15 -19.74 3.01 2.19
CA TYR A 15 -18.31 3.01 1.93
C TYR A 15 -17.62 4.23 2.56
N ARG A 16 -18.26 5.40 2.54
CA ARG A 16 -17.73 6.60 3.23
C ARG A 16 -17.63 6.44 4.74
N GLN A 17 -18.54 5.67 5.36
CA GLN A 17 -18.44 5.37 6.79
C GLN A 17 -17.23 4.47 7.09
N ILE A 18 -16.97 3.49 6.22
CA ILE A 18 -15.76 2.64 6.30
C ILE A 18 -14.51 3.51 6.14
N ALA A 19 -14.50 4.44 5.18
CA ALA A 19 -13.38 5.36 4.96
C ALA A 19 -13.09 6.27 6.15
N ALA A 20 -14.12 6.72 6.87
CA ALA A 20 -13.96 7.57 8.04
C ALA A 20 -13.61 6.80 9.34
N ALA A 21 -13.73 5.47 9.34
CA ALA A 21 -13.60 4.67 10.56
C ALA A 21 -12.14 4.41 10.94
N LYS A 22 -11.80 4.65 12.22
CA LYS A 22 -10.47 4.34 12.78
C LYS A 22 -10.27 2.87 13.10
N VAL A 23 -11.37 2.17 13.40
CA VAL A 23 -11.42 0.72 13.65
C VAL A 23 -12.28 0.13 12.54
N PRO A 24 -11.88 -0.98 11.89
CA PRO A 24 -12.64 -1.59 10.81
C PRO A 24 -14.05 -1.96 11.28
N PRO A 25 -15.10 -1.30 10.77
CA PRO A 25 -16.44 -1.61 11.22
C PRO A 25 -16.97 -2.83 10.45
N THR A 26 -17.85 -3.59 11.09
CA THR A 26 -18.53 -4.71 10.42
C THR A 26 -19.69 -4.21 9.56
N TRP A 27 -20.27 -5.08 8.73
CA TRP A 27 -21.48 -4.73 7.98
C TRP A 27 -22.66 -4.42 8.92
N ARG A 28 -22.69 -5.06 10.09
CA ARG A 28 -23.68 -4.79 11.12
C ARG A 28 -23.51 -3.40 11.74
N ASP A 29 -22.27 -2.98 11.99
CA ASP A 29 -21.97 -1.67 12.58
C ASP A 29 -22.29 -0.52 11.64
N THR A 30 -22.19 -0.76 10.32
CA THR A 30 -22.36 0.26 9.28
C THR A 30 -23.72 0.21 8.59
N GLY A 31 -24.47 -0.88 8.74
CA GLY A 31 -25.64 -1.16 7.91
C GLY A 31 -25.30 -1.52 6.46
N PHE A 32 -24.02 -1.79 6.13
CA PHE A 32 -23.57 -2.14 4.78
C PHE A 32 -24.31 -3.32 4.17
N GLY A 33 -24.82 -4.25 4.99
CA GLY A 33 -25.67 -5.36 4.52
C GLY A 33 -26.93 -4.91 3.76
N THR A 34 -27.35 -3.65 3.95
CA THR A 34 -28.49 -3.04 3.23
C THR A 34 -28.09 -2.34 1.93
N SER A 35 -26.79 -2.18 1.67
CA SER A 35 -26.26 -1.56 0.45
C SER A 35 -26.64 -2.36 -0.80
N TYR A 36 -26.62 -1.69 -1.95
CA TYR A 36 -26.82 -2.35 -3.24
C TYR A 36 -25.78 -3.46 -3.46
N SER A 37 -24.50 -3.18 -3.18
CA SER A 37 -23.41 -4.13 -3.36
C SER A 37 -23.63 -5.41 -2.54
N ALA A 38 -24.02 -5.26 -1.27
CA ALA A 38 -24.36 -6.39 -0.43
C ALA A 38 -25.56 -7.17 -0.96
N ARG A 39 -26.68 -6.50 -1.26
CA ARG A 39 -27.92 -7.16 -1.66
C ARG A 39 -27.90 -7.77 -3.05
N THR A 40 -27.17 -7.17 -3.99
CA THR A 40 -27.17 -7.59 -5.39
C THR A 40 -26.12 -8.66 -5.67
N TRP A 41 -24.98 -8.64 -4.97
CA TRP A 41 -23.86 -9.51 -5.30
C TRP A 41 -23.39 -10.38 -4.15
N LEU A 42 -23.13 -9.79 -2.98
CA LEU A 42 -22.48 -10.51 -1.89
C LEU A 42 -23.43 -11.48 -1.20
N MET A 43 -24.62 -11.03 -0.80
CA MET A 43 -25.62 -11.86 -0.14
C MET A 43 -26.18 -12.99 -1.03
N PRO A 44 -26.48 -12.74 -2.33
CA PRO A 44 -26.82 -13.82 -3.25
C PRO A 44 -25.71 -14.85 -3.45
N SER A 45 -24.44 -14.43 -3.28
CA SER A 45 -23.27 -15.31 -3.34
C SER A 45 -23.02 -16.05 -2.03
N GLY A 46 -23.87 -15.85 -1.01
CA GLY A 46 -23.85 -16.56 0.27
C GLY A 46 -23.21 -15.79 1.43
N TYR A 47 -22.57 -14.64 1.18
CA TYR A 47 -22.02 -13.83 2.26
C TYR A 47 -23.12 -13.22 3.14
N ARG A 48 -22.88 -13.14 4.44
CA ARG A 48 -23.86 -12.71 5.45
C ARG A 48 -23.35 -11.56 6.31
N ASP A 49 -22.05 -11.49 6.53
CA ASP A 49 -21.39 -10.38 7.22
C ASP A 49 -20.02 -10.09 6.57
N GLY A 50 -19.37 -9.04 7.03
CA GLY A 50 -18.06 -8.63 6.54
C GLY A 50 -17.45 -7.52 7.38
N VAL A 51 -16.14 -7.33 7.23
CA VAL A 51 -15.39 -6.24 7.84
C VAL A 51 -14.54 -5.57 6.78
N SER A 52 -14.52 -4.24 6.84
CA SER A 52 -13.89 -3.41 5.82
C SER A 52 -13.03 -2.36 6.46
N MET A 53 -11.87 -2.07 5.86
CA MET A 53 -10.98 -1.02 6.31
C MET A 53 -10.50 -0.22 5.11
N ALA A 54 -10.60 1.10 5.18
CA ALA A 54 -9.89 1.95 4.23
C ALA A 54 -8.41 2.04 4.58
N ILE A 55 -7.59 1.98 3.56
CA ILE A 55 -6.15 2.17 3.63
C ILE A 55 -5.90 3.65 3.34
N HIS A 56 -5.23 4.30 4.26
CA HIS A 56 -4.87 5.70 4.14
C HIS A 56 -3.36 5.86 3.99
N ASP A 57 -3.00 6.94 3.33
CA ASP A 57 -1.68 7.53 3.31
C ASP A 57 -1.78 8.93 3.90
N ASP A 58 -0.94 9.25 4.88
CA ASP A 58 -1.02 10.54 5.61
C ASP A 58 -0.75 11.76 4.71
N GLU A 59 -0.07 11.57 3.58
CA GLU A 59 0.31 12.63 2.64
C GLU A 59 -0.68 12.71 1.46
N PHE A 60 -1.29 11.59 1.06
CA PHE A 60 -2.08 11.48 -0.17
C PHE A 60 -3.55 11.06 0.02
N GLY A 61 -4.01 10.86 1.25
CA GLY A 61 -5.40 10.49 1.56
C GLY A 61 -5.70 9.00 1.36
N GLU A 62 -6.95 8.66 1.03
CA GLU A 62 -7.36 7.27 0.80
C GLU A 62 -6.63 6.67 -0.41
N VAL A 63 -5.99 5.51 -0.22
CA VAL A 63 -5.25 4.79 -1.28
C VAL A 63 -5.93 3.48 -1.68
N GLY A 64 -6.90 3.01 -0.91
CA GLY A 64 -7.68 1.82 -1.22
C GLY A 64 -8.44 1.29 -0.01
N SER A 65 -8.86 0.03 -0.06
CA SER A 65 -9.50 -0.65 1.07
C SER A 65 -9.24 -2.16 1.06
N VAL A 66 -9.30 -2.78 2.25
CA VAL A 66 -9.25 -4.23 2.47
C VAL A 66 -10.59 -4.69 3.04
N HIS A 67 -11.08 -5.82 2.55
CA HIS A 67 -12.37 -6.39 2.95
C HIS A 67 -12.21 -7.88 3.23
N ALA A 68 -12.82 -8.35 4.32
CA ALA A 68 -13.06 -9.76 4.57
C ALA A 68 -14.57 -9.98 4.68
N ASN A 69 -15.06 -11.04 4.03
CA ASN A 69 -16.48 -11.40 4.04
C ASN A 69 -16.65 -12.77 4.70
N SER A 70 -17.78 -12.98 5.38
CA SER A 70 -18.13 -14.23 6.03
C SER A 70 -19.41 -14.82 5.45
N PHE A 71 -19.46 -16.15 5.33
CA PHE A 71 -20.70 -16.87 5.02
C PHE A 71 -21.59 -17.04 6.26
N ASP A 72 -20.99 -16.94 7.44
CA ASP A 72 -21.72 -16.95 8.70
C ASP A 72 -22.27 -15.56 8.99
N ASP A 73 -23.29 -15.50 9.84
CA ASP A 73 -23.92 -14.22 10.18
C ASP A 73 -22.97 -13.28 10.92
N GLY A 74 -21.73 -13.67 11.27
CA GLY A 74 -20.75 -12.83 11.96
C GLY A 74 -19.31 -12.92 11.43
N ILE A 75 -18.51 -11.95 11.87
CA ILE A 75 -17.06 -11.89 11.70
C ILE A 75 -16.38 -12.16 13.04
N ASP A 76 -15.38 -13.03 13.06
CA ASP A 76 -14.60 -13.34 14.26
C ASP A 76 -13.36 -12.43 14.42
N GLU A 77 -12.74 -12.48 15.61
CA GLU A 77 -11.56 -11.67 15.92
C GLU A 77 -10.36 -11.95 15.01
N VAL A 78 -10.25 -13.18 14.47
CA VAL A 78 -9.15 -13.56 13.58
C VAL A 78 -9.31 -12.85 12.23
N GLN A 79 -10.52 -12.80 11.70
CA GLN A 79 -10.84 -12.10 10.46
C GLN A 79 -10.64 -10.58 10.60
N VAL A 80 -11.08 -9.98 11.71
CA VAL A 80 -10.82 -8.55 11.98
C VAL A 80 -9.31 -8.28 12.08
N GLY A 81 -8.59 -9.13 12.82
CA GLY A 81 -7.14 -9.03 12.98
C GLY A 81 -6.40 -9.14 11.65
N ALA A 82 -6.82 -10.04 10.76
CA ALA A 82 -6.26 -10.18 9.43
C ALA A 82 -6.46 -8.93 8.57
N VAL A 83 -7.66 -8.33 8.58
CA VAL A 83 -7.93 -7.07 7.86
C VAL A 83 -7.08 -5.92 8.39
N LEU A 84 -6.93 -5.81 9.71
CA LEU A 84 -6.04 -4.81 10.33
C LEU A 84 -4.58 -4.99 9.91
N ALA A 85 -4.05 -6.21 10.01
CA ALA A 85 -2.66 -6.50 9.68
C ALA A 85 -2.36 -6.23 8.20
N LEU A 86 -3.25 -6.69 7.30
CA LEU A 86 -3.13 -6.43 5.86
C LEU A 86 -3.29 -4.95 5.53
N GLY A 87 -4.25 -4.26 6.14
CA GLY A 87 -4.45 -2.82 5.95
C GLY A 87 -3.21 -2.01 6.34
N SER A 88 -2.61 -2.33 7.49
CA SER A 88 -1.37 -1.68 7.94
C SER A 88 -0.21 -1.95 6.99
N TYR A 89 -0.02 -3.20 6.59
CA TYR A 89 1.06 -3.57 5.67
C TYR A 89 0.91 -2.90 4.31
N LEU A 90 -0.30 -2.88 3.75
CA LEU A 90 -0.58 -2.24 2.47
C LEU A 90 -0.44 -0.72 2.54
N SER A 91 -0.80 -0.07 3.65
CA SER A 91 -0.57 1.36 3.86
C SER A 91 0.92 1.70 3.72
N THR A 92 1.79 0.93 4.37
CA THR A 92 3.26 1.09 4.23
C THR A 92 3.71 0.92 2.79
N LEU A 93 3.30 -0.17 2.11
CA LEU A 93 3.69 -0.41 0.72
C LEU A 93 3.22 0.69 -0.25
N PHE A 94 1.99 1.19 -0.09
CA PHE A 94 1.47 2.26 -0.94
C PHE A 94 2.20 3.58 -0.70
N HIS A 95 2.57 3.88 0.54
CA HIS A 95 3.36 5.06 0.90
C HIS A 95 4.73 5.05 0.23
N GLU A 96 5.47 3.95 0.37
CA GLU A 96 6.78 3.75 -0.25
C GLU A 96 6.70 3.89 -1.78
N ARG A 97 5.70 3.22 -2.36
CA ARG A 97 5.49 3.23 -3.81
C ARG A 97 5.18 4.64 -4.34
N ARG A 98 4.27 5.37 -3.69
CA ARG A 98 3.90 6.72 -4.14
C ARG A 98 5.04 7.71 -4.02
N ARG A 99 5.84 7.65 -2.95
CA ARG A 99 7.03 8.50 -2.81
C ARG A 99 8.07 8.20 -3.89
N SER A 100 8.29 6.93 -4.20
CA SER A 100 9.13 6.54 -5.33
C SER A 100 8.62 7.13 -6.65
N ASP A 101 7.31 7.02 -6.92
CA ASP A 101 6.69 7.53 -8.14
C ASP A 101 6.78 9.08 -8.21
N GLN A 102 6.63 9.80 -7.10
CA GLN A 102 6.82 11.25 -7.03
C GLN A 102 8.26 11.68 -7.34
N LEU A 103 9.24 10.94 -6.83
CA LEU A 103 10.66 11.17 -7.13
C LEU A 103 11.05 10.65 -8.52
N GLN A 104 10.10 10.06 -9.27
CA GLN A 104 10.32 9.42 -10.57
C GLN A 104 11.44 8.37 -10.52
N LEU A 105 11.57 7.68 -9.38
CA LEU A 105 12.54 6.61 -9.21
C LEU A 105 12.07 5.38 -9.99
N THR A 106 13.00 4.79 -10.73
CA THR A 106 12.79 3.52 -11.43
C THR A 106 12.93 2.36 -10.46
N ALA A 107 12.33 1.20 -10.79
CA ALA A 107 12.48 0.00 -9.96
C ALA A 107 13.94 -0.36 -9.68
N ARG A 108 14.81 -0.18 -10.69
CA ARG A 108 16.26 -0.42 -10.55
C ARG A 108 16.95 0.55 -9.61
N GLU A 109 16.53 1.81 -9.59
CA GLU A 109 17.07 2.80 -8.65
C GLU A 109 16.64 2.48 -7.21
N ILE A 110 15.42 1.98 -6.99
CA ILE A 110 14.97 1.51 -5.66
C ILE A 110 15.81 0.33 -5.17
N GLU A 111 16.07 -0.66 -6.03
CA GLU A 111 16.96 -1.80 -5.69
C GLU A 111 18.35 -1.32 -5.27
N VAL A 112 18.92 -0.36 -6.02
CA VAL A 112 20.23 0.24 -5.69
C VAL A 112 20.17 1.00 -4.36
N ILE A 113 19.10 1.77 -4.09
CA ILE A 113 18.91 2.47 -2.81
C ILE A 113 18.88 1.46 -1.65
N GLY A 114 18.16 0.36 -1.77
CA GLY A 114 18.07 -0.68 -0.74
C GLY A 114 19.43 -1.29 -0.40
N LEU A 115 20.24 -1.59 -1.41
CA LEU A 115 21.59 -2.11 -1.18
C LEU A 115 22.53 -1.05 -0.60
N VAL A 116 22.40 0.22 -1.01
CA VAL A 116 23.14 1.33 -0.40
C VAL A 116 22.78 1.50 1.08
N ALA A 117 21.50 1.38 1.43
CA ALA A 117 21.03 1.46 2.82
C ALA A 117 21.56 0.29 3.68
N GLN A 118 21.77 -0.88 3.08
CA GLN A 118 22.44 -2.03 3.71
C GLN A 118 23.96 -1.89 3.80
N GLY A 119 24.54 -0.81 3.28
CA GLY A 119 25.98 -0.54 3.33
C GLY A 119 26.80 -1.13 2.18
N ALA A 120 26.16 -1.70 1.16
CA ALA A 120 26.86 -2.32 0.03
C ALA A 120 27.67 -1.28 -0.78
N SER A 121 28.86 -1.67 -1.21
CA SER A 121 29.73 -0.92 -2.12
C SER A 121 29.30 -1.09 -3.58
N ASN A 122 29.71 -0.19 -4.48
CA ASN A 122 29.36 -0.30 -5.91
C ASN A 122 29.77 -1.64 -6.54
N PRO A 123 30.93 -2.25 -6.20
CA PRO A 123 31.27 -3.60 -6.62
C PRO A 123 30.28 -4.67 -6.14
N GLU A 124 29.87 -4.62 -4.88
CA GLU A 124 28.92 -5.60 -4.31
C GLU A 124 27.52 -5.42 -4.93
N ILE A 125 27.07 -4.18 -5.13
CA ILE A 125 25.82 -3.88 -5.82
C ILE A 125 25.86 -4.39 -7.27
N ALA A 126 26.98 -4.16 -7.96
CA ALA A 126 27.17 -4.62 -9.33
C ALA A 126 27.09 -6.15 -9.43
N GLU A 127 27.69 -6.85 -8.47
CA GLU A 127 27.63 -8.31 -8.38
C GLU A 127 26.20 -8.81 -8.12
N GLN A 128 25.52 -8.27 -7.09
CA GLN A 128 24.17 -8.70 -6.70
C GLN A 128 23.11 -8.40 -7.76
N LEU A 129 23.23 -7.28 -8.49
CA LEU A 129 22.27 -6.89 -9.52
C LEU A 129 22.67 -7.32 -10.93
N HIS A 130 23.80 -8.02 -11.09
CA HIS A 130 24.38 -8.41 -12.38
C HIS A 130 24.57 -7.21 -13.34
N LEU A 131 25.17 -6.14 -12.82
CA LEU A 131 25.46 -4.90 -13.53
C LEU A 131 26.98 -4.66 -13.60
N SER A 132 27.40 -3.72 -14.46
CA SER A 132 28.76 -3.21 -14.39
C SER A 132 28.89 -2.16 -13.27
N ARG A 133 30.11 -1.99 -12.72
CA ARG A 133 30.38 -0.96 -11.70
C ARG A 133 30.07 0.45 -12.19
N SER A 134 30.30 0.74 -13.48
CA SER A 134 29.96 2.04 -14.07
C SER A 134 28.46 2.24 -14.16
N THR A 135 27.70 1.21 -14.52
CA THR A 135 26.22 1.27 -14.52
C THR A 135 25.66 1.56 -13.13
N VAL A 136 26.21 0.94 -12.08
CA VAL A 136 25.85 1.28 -10.69
C VAL A 136 26.18 2.74 -10.36
N GLY A 137 27.34 3.24 -10.78
CA GLY A 137 27.71 4.65 -10.65
C GLY A 137 26.67 5.59 -11.27
N THR A 138 26.22 5.30 -12.49
CA THR A 138 25.17 6.06 -13.17
C THR A 138 23.84 6.01 -12.43
N HIS A 139 23.44 4.86 -11.88
CA HIS A 139 22.24 4.78 -11.04
C HIS A 139 22.36 5.68 -9.80
N ILE A 140 23.50 5.66 -9.10
CA ILE A 140 23.75 6.50 -7.92
C ILE A 140 23.67 7.99 -8.29
N GLU A 141 24.28 8.43 -9.39
CA GLU A 141 24.20 9.81 -9.86
C GLU A 141 22.76 10.25 -10.14
N ASN A 142 21.98 9.40 -10.81
CA ASN A 142 20.57 9.66 -11.08
C ASN A 142 19.74 9.73 -9.79
N ILE A 143 20.01 8.85 -8.82
CA ILE A 143 19.36 8.84 -7.50
C ILE A 143 19.67 10.14 -6.76
N LEU A 144 20.94 10.56 -6.68
CA LEU A 144 21.33 11.82 -6.04
C LEU A 144 20.56 13.01 -6.63
N ARG A 145 20.47 13.06 -7.97
CA ARG A 145 19.72 14.11 -8.67
C ARG A 145 18.22 14.08 -8.35
N LYS A 146 17.59 12.91 -8.34
CA LYS A 146 16.14 12.76 -8.12
C LYS A 146 15.73 13.01 -6.67
N THR A 147 16.54 12.56 -5.71
CA THR A 147 16.26 12.65 -4.27
C THR A 147 16.70 13.97 -3.65
N GLY A 148 17.66 14.66 -4.28
CA GLY A 148 18.34 15.84 -3.72
C GLY A 148 19.39 15.50 -2.67
N ALA A 149 19.72 14.22 -2.48
CA ALA A 149 20.75 13.78 -1.56
C ALA A 149 22.14 14.28 -2.00
N ARG A 150 22.99 14.65 -1.04
CA ARG A 150 24.32 15.23 -1.33
C ARG A 150 25.44 14.20 -1.39
N SER A 151 25.18 13.00 -0.89
CA SER A 151 26.16 11.92 -0.82
C SER A 151 25.47 10.56 -0.80
N ARG A 152 26.23 9.48 -1.04
CA ARG A 152 25.70 8.12 -0.87
C ARG A 152 25.26 7.82 0.57
N VAL A 153 25.88 8.46 1.56
CA VAL A 153 25.50 8.33 2.96
C VAL A 153 24.18 9.06 3.18
N ASP A 154 24.00 10.23 2.56
CA ASP A 154 22.73 10.95 2.56
C ASP A 154 21.64 10.07 1.91
N ILE A 155 21.91 9.35 0.82
CA ILE A 155 20.95 8.38 0.23
C ILE A 155 20.52 7.34 1.27
N ALA A 156 21.47 6.68 1.92
CA ALA A 156 21.16 5.63 2.90
C ALA A 156 20.28 6.14 4.06
N VAL A 157 20.58 7.34 4.58
CA VAL A 157 19.82 7.95 5.67
C VAL A 157 18.46 8.45 5.20
N ASP A 158 18.41 9.09 4.04
CA ASP A 158 17.20 9.68 3.48
C ASP A 158 16.20 8.60 3.04
N ALA A 159 16.68 7.47 2.52
CA ALA A 159 15.84 6.35 2.11
C ALA A 159 15.01 5.79 3.27
N VAL A 160 15.63 5.57 4.44
CA VAL A 160 14.90 5.11 5.63
C VAL A 160 13.96 6.19 6.16
N ARG A 161 14.42 7.45 6.22
CA ARG A 161 13.59 8.56 6.72
C ARG A 161 12.37 8.84 5.87
N ARG A 162 12.50 8.68 4.55
CA ARG A 162 11.41 8.89 3.60
C ARG A 162 10.60 7.61 3.34
N GLY A 163 10.94 6.48 3.95
CA GLY A 163 10.29 5.20 3.66
C GLY A 163 10.38 4.89 2.18
N LEU A 164 11.59 4.84 1.64
CA LEU A 164 11.84 4.29 0.30
C LEU A 164 12.27 2.82 0.38
N VAL A 165 12.75 2.41 1.56
CA VAL A 165 13.28 1.07 1.91
C VAL A 165 13.19 0.82 3.41
#